data_AF-A0A382SJW6-F1
#
_entry.id   AF-A0A382SJW6-F1
#
_cell.length_a   1.000
_cell.length_b   1.000
_cell.length_c   1.000
_cell.angle_alpha   90.00
_cell.angle_beta   90.00
_cell.angle_gamma   90.00
#
_symmetry.space_group_name_H-M   'P 1'
#
loop_
_entity.id
_entity.type
_entity.pdbx_description
1 polymer ?
#
loop_
_entity_poly.entity_id
_entity_poly.type
_entity_poly.pdbx_seq_one_letter_code
_entity_poly.pdbx_strand_id
1 'polypeptide(L)'
;MTYSKEPRWKNIERPYSPADVKRLSGSINIEYTFAKRGAEILWHNLHHTKYVSALGALTGNQAMQQAKAGLDAIYLSGWQVAGDANDSLEMYPDQSLYSVSSVPTVVKRINNTFQRADQIQVMEGHKEVEYFLPIVADAESGFGGVLN
;
A
#
# COMPACT_ATOMS: atom_id res chain seq x y z
N MET A 1 -22.26 -4.52 18.99
CA MET A 1 -22.20 -3.07 18.72
C MET A 1 -21.85 -2.88 17.25
N THR A 2 -22.78 -2.39 16.44
CA THR A 2 -22.56 -2.19 14.99
C THR A 2 -21.91 -0.82 14.79
N TYR A 3 -20.61 -0.84 14.53
CA TYR A 3 -19.82 0.37 14.31
C TYR A 3 -19.98 0.83 12.86
N SER A 4 -20.72 1.94 12.69
CA SER A 4 -21.03 2.61 11.43
C SER A 4 -22.00 1.86 10.49
N LYS A 5 -22.89 2.60 9.82
CA LYS A 5 -23.80 2.09 8.77
C LYS A 5 -23.11 1.95 7.40
N GLU A 6 -21.83 2.31 7.32
CA GLU A 6 -21.01 2.22 6.12
C GLU A 6 -20.89 0.76 5.63
N PRO A 7 -21.19 0.47 4.35
CA PRO A 7 -21.05 -0.88 3.79
C PRO A 7 -19.64 -1.47 3.95
N ARG A 8 -18.61 -0.61 3.98
CA ARG A 8 -17.20 -0.99 4.12
C ARG A 8 -16.91 -1.84 5.37
N TRP A 9 -17.70 -1.67 6.43
CA TRP A 9 -17.51 -2.36 7.71
C TRP A 9 -18.53 -3.47 7.96
N LYS A 10 -19.38 -3.77 6.97
CA LYS A 10 -20.29 -4.91 7.04
C LYS A 10 -19.45 -6.19 7.23
N ASN A 11 -19.84 -7.01 8.21
CA ASN A 11 -19.17 -8.26 8.59
C ASN A 11 -17.75 -8.10 9.17
N ILE A 12 -17.39 -6.91 9.68
CA ILE A 12 -16.11 -6.69 10.37
C ILE A 12 -16.34 -6.61 11.88
N GLU A 13 -15.80 -7.59 12.61
CA GLU A 13 -15.73 -7.57 14.08
C GLU A 13 -14.47 -6.84 14.55
N ARG A 14 -14.59 -6.07 15.63
CA ARG A 14 -13.47 -5.36 16.24
C ARG A 14 -13.42 -5.70 17.72
N PRO A 15 -12.27 -6.18 18.26
CA PRO A 15 -12.13 -6.50 19.68
C PRO A 15 -11.89 -5.25 20.55
N TYR A 16 -12.11 -4.05 20.00
CA TYR A 16 -11.91 -2.76 20.65
C TYR A 16 -13.06 -1.79 20.32
N SER A 17 -13.23 -0.77 21.15
CA SER A 17 -14.30 0.23 20.99
C SER A 17 -13.82 1.49 20.25
N PRO A 18 -14.73 2.33 19.70
CA PRO A 18 -14.39 3.65 19.17
C PRO A 18 -13.78 4.57 20.22
N ALA A 19 -14.15 4.40 21.49
CA ALA A 19 -13.53 5.13 22.59
C ALA A 19 -12.05 4.77 22.74
N ASP A 20 -11.67 3.50 22.54
CA ASP A 20 -10.26 3.09 22.53
C ASP A 20 -9.48 3.72 21.37
N VAL A 21 -10.07 3.74 20.18
CA VAL A 21 -9.46 4.40 19.01
C VAL A 21 -9.25 5.89 19.29
N LYS A 22 -10.28 6.61 19.76
CA LYS A 22 -10.19 8.04 20.07
C LYS A 22 -9.14 8.33 21.14
N ARG A 23 -9.04 7.48 22.17
CA ARG A 23 -8.05 7.61 23.25
C ARG A 23 -6.60 7.51 22.73
N LEU A 24 -6.35 6.73 21.67
CA LEU A 24 -5.02 6.48 21.12
C LEU A 24 -4.67 7.35 19.89
N SER A 25 -5.62 8.14 19.36
CA SER A 25 -5.44 8.88 18.11
C SER A 25 -4.73 10.24 18.28
N GLY A 26 -4.42 10.66 19.51
CA GLY A 26 -3.87 11.99 19.80
C GLY A 26 -4.90 13.12 19.60
N SER A 27 -4.43 14.37 19.59
CA SER A 27 -5.28 15.57 19.54
C SER A 27 -5.41 16.22 18.15
N ILE A 28 -4.61 15.78 17.18
CA ILE A 28 -4.54 16.39 15.84
C ILE A 28 -4.87 15.31 14.80
N ASN A 29 -5.67 15.67 13.82
CA ASN A 29 -5.95 14.79 12.68
C ASN A 29 -4.83 14.90 11.63
N ILE A 30 -4.07 13.84 11.45
CA ILE A 30 -3.06 13.71 10.39
C ILE A 30 -3.70 12.95 9.22
N GLU A 31 -3.76 13.58 8.05
CA GLU A 31 -4.36 12.97 6.87
C GLU A 31 -3.35 12.09 6.12
N TYR A 32 -3.75 10.87 5.78
CA TYR A 32 -2.94 9.91 5.01
C TYR A 32 -3.52 9.74 3.60
N THR A 33 -3.44 10.79 2.79
CA THR A 33 -4.13 10.91 1.49
C THR A 33 -3.91 9.72 0.56
N PHE A 34 -2.67 9.25 0.38
CA PHE A 34 -2.37 8.12 -0.50
C PHE A 34 -2.95 6.81 0.02
N ALA A 35 -2.86 6.57 1.33
CA ALA A 35 -3.41 5.37 1.95
C ALA A 35 -4.94 5.34 1.81
N LYS A 36 -5.61 6.48 2.06
CA LYS A 36 -7.06 6.61 1.90
C LYS A 36 -7.50 6.35 0.46
N ARG A 37 -6.91 7.07 -0.50
CA ARG A 37 -7.25 6.92 -1.93
C ARG A 37 -7.01 5.49 -2.42
N GLY A 38 -5.85 4.91 -2.12
CA GLY A 38 -5.53 3.53 -2.52
C GLY A 38 -6.49 2.51 -1.94
N ALA A 39 -6.82 2.62 -0.64
CA ALA A 39 -7.78 1.71 0.00
C ALA A 39 -9.20 1.82 -0.59
N GLU A 40 -9.65 3.03 -0.93
CA GLU A 40 -10.95 3.26 -1.58
C GLU A 40 -10.99 2.67 -3.00
N ILE A 41 -9.96 2.89 -3.81
CA ILE A 41 -9.85 2.34 -5.17
C ILE A 41 -9.80 0.81 -5.13
N LEU A 42 -8.96 0.23 -4.27
CA LEU A 42 -8.84 -1.22 -4.15
C LEU A 42 -10.18 -1.85 -3.74
N TRP A 43 -10.83 -1.29 -2.73
CA TRP A 43 -12.14 -1.77 -2.29
C TRP A 43 -13.17 -1.69 -3.41
N HIS A 44 -13.21 -0.57 -4.15
CA HIS A 44 -14.10 -0.41 -5.29
C HIS A 44 -13.84 -1.48 -6.34
N ASN A 45 -12.59 -1.65 -6.79
CA ASN A 45 -12.24 -2.60 -7.84
C ASN A 45 -12.60 -4.05 -7.44
N LEU A 46 -12.28 -4.46 -6.20
CA LEU A 46 -12.62 -5.80 -5.69
C LEU A 46 -14.13 -6.12 -5.72
N HIS A 47 -15.00 -5.12 -5.77
CA HIS A 47 -16.46 -5.31 -5.81
C HIS A 47 -17.07 -5.14 -7.21
N HIS A 48 -16.35 -4.51 -8.14
CA HIS A 48 -16.92 -4.09 -9.44
C HIS A 48 -16.16 -4.66 -10.64
N THR A 49 -15.00 -5.27 -10.44
CA THR A 49 -14.26 -5.98 -11.48
C THR A 49 -14.31 -7.50 -11.26
N LYS A 50 -14.07 -8.27 -12.33
CA LYS A 50 -14.03 -9.74 -12.23
C LYS A 50 -12.85 -10.22 -11.37
N TYR A 51 -11.73 -9.50 -11.43
CA TYR A 51 -10.53 -9.68 -10.63
C TYR A 51 -9.74 -8.37 -10.63
N VAL A 52 -8.81 -8.25 -9.68
CA VAL A 52 -7.82 -7.16 -9.62
C VAL A 52 -6.46 -7.77 -9.89
N SER A 53 -5.82 -7.37 -10.99
CA SER A 53 -4.50 -7.88 -11.38
C SER A 53 -3.37 -7.03 -10.82
N ALA A 54 -2.29 -7.70 -10.41
CA ALA A 54 -1.08 -7.08 -9.91
C ALA A 54 0.15 -7.93 -10.24
N LEU A 55 1.31 -7.29 -10.33
CA LEU A 55 2.62 -7.92 -10.40
C LEU A 55 3.51 -7.41 -9.26
N GLY A 56 4.49 -8.22 -8.85
CA GLY A 56 5.49 -7.83 -7.86
C GLY A 56 6.37 -6.67 -8.35
N ALA A 57 6.51 -5.61 -7.55
CA ALA A 57 7.43 -4.50 -7.81
C ALA A 57 8.37 -4.27 -6.62
N LEU A 58 9.67 -4.37 -6.86
CA LEU A 58 10.74 -4.07 -5.90
C LEU A 58 11.38 -2.69 -6.13
N THR A 59 11.01 -2.01 -7.22
CA THR A 59 11.41 -0.63 -7.50
C THR A 59 10.21 0.22 -7.93
N GLY A 60 10.32 1.55 -7.74
CA GLY A 60 9.32 2.48 -8.24
C GLY A 60 9.17 2.47 -9.77
N ASN A 61 10.26 2.25 -10.52
CA ASN A 61 10.19 2.19 -11.99
C ASN A 61 9.41 0.97 -12.49
N GLN A 62 9.55 -0.19 -11.84
CA GLN A 62 8.72 -1.36 -12.16
C GLN A 62 7.23 -1.04 -11.95
N ALA A 63 6.88 -0.45 -10.81
CA ALA A 63 5.51 -0.05 -10.52
C ALA A 63 4.96 0.99 -11.52
N MET A 64 5.78 1.98 -11.89
CA MET A 64 5.42 2.97 -12.92
C MET A 64 5.12 2.33 -14.27
N GLN A 65 5.92 1.36 -14.71
CA GLN A 65 5.68 0.66 -15.97
C GLN A 65 4.45 -0.25 -15.90
N GLN A 66 4.21 -0.88 -14.75
CA GLN A 66 2.98 -1.66 -14.49
C GLN A 66 1.72 -0.77 -14.59
N ALA A 67 1.76 0.46 -14.06
CA ALA A 67 0.67 1.42 -14.23
C ALA A 67 0.48 1.82 -15.69
N LYS A 68 1.56 2.11 -16.42
CA LYS A 68 1.51 2.40 -17.86
C LYS A 68 0.97 1.24 -18.71
N ALA A 69 1.24 0.01 -18.28
CA ALA A 69 0.75 -1.20 -18.93
C ALA A 69 -0.74 -1.49 -18.63
N GLY A 70 -1.37 -0.70 -17.75
CA GLY A 70 -2.79 -0.82 -17.43
C GLY A 70 -3.11 -1.89 -16.38
N LEU A 71 -2.18 -2.20 -15.47
CA LEU A 71 -2.51 -3.04 -14.30
C LEU A 71 -3.45 -2.30 -13.34
N ASP A 72 -4.24 -3.07 -12.57
CA ASP A 72 -5.23 -2.53 -11.64
C ASP A 72 -4.61 -2.14 -10.28
N ALA A 73 -3.51 -2.80 -9.91
CA ALA A 73 -2.85 -2.67 -8.61
C ALA A 73 -1.37 -3.05 -8.68
N ILE A 74 -0.64 -2.72 -7.61
CA ILE A 74 0.75 -3.13 -7.39
C ILE A 74 0.82 -4.14 -6.25
N TYR A 75 1.57 -5.22 -6.43
CA TYR A 75 1.94 -6.11 -5.34
C TYR A 75 3.37 -5.80 -4.90
N LEU A 76 3.59 -5.66 -3.60
CA LEU A 76 4.92 -5.46 -3.02
C LEU A 76 5.25 -6.68 -2.17
N SER A 77 6.13 -7.53 -2.70
CA SER A 77 6.49 -8.83 -2.16
C SER A 77 7.59 -8.73 -1.09
N GLY A 78 7.39 -9.33 0.09
CA GLY A 78 8.41 -9.44 1.13
C GLY A 78 9.64 -10.21 0.64
N TRP A 79 9.42 -11.29 -0.11
CA TRP A 79 10.48 -12.07 -0.76
C TRP A 79 11.38 -11.22 -1.67
N GLN A 80 10.81 -10.31 -2.47
CA GLN A 80 11.61 -9.44 -3.34
C GLN A 80 12.37 -8.38 -2.53
N VAL A 81 11.78 -7.89 -1.44
CA VAL A 81 12.45 -6.98 -0.51
C VAL A 81 13.64 -7.66 0.16
N ALA A 82 13.46 -8.87 0.67
CA ALA A 82 14.55 -9.69 1.23
C ALA A 82 15.68 -9.89 0.22
N GLY A 83 15.33 -10.23 -1.03
CA GLY A 83 16.32 -10.54 -2.06
C GLY A 83 17.14 -9.35 -2.55
N ASP A 84 16.54 -8.17 -2.73
CA ASP A 84 17.19 -7.09 -3.51
C ASP A 84 16.70 -5.65 -3.23
N ALA A 85 15.86 -5.42 -2.21
CA ALA A 85 15.32 -4.07 -1.96
C ALA A 85 15.13 -3.69 -0.48
N ASN A 86 15.90 -4.31 0.41
CA ASN A 86 15.83 -4.04 1.84
C ASN A 86 16.83 -2.99 2.33
N ASP A 87 16.56 -2.44 3.52
CA ASP A 87 17.35 -1.38 4.14
C ASP A 87 18.72 -1.87 4.64
N SER A 88 18.94 -3.19 4.74
CA SER A 88 20.23 -3.77 5.17
C SER A 88 21.26 -3.84 4.04
N LEU A 89 20.86 -3.62 2.78
CA LEU A 89 21.72 -3.69 1.59
C LEU A 89 22.39 -5.06 1.39
N GLU A 90 21.74 -6.11 1.87
CA GLU A 90 22.20 -7.49 1.76
C GLU A 90 21.16 -8.32 1.00
N MET A 91 21.62 -9.38 0.33
CA MET A 91 20.74 -10.38 -0.26
C MET A 91 20.35 -11.40 0.80
N TYR A 92 19.05 -11.52 1.08
CA TYR A 92 18.50 -12.52 2.01
C TYR A 92 17.56 -13.52 1.33
N PRO A 93 17.45 -14.75 1.88
CA PRO A 93 16.28 -15.59 1.65
C PRO A 93 15.05 -15.01 2.36
N ASP A 94 13.87 -15.49 1.98
CA ASP A 94 12.57 -15.09 2.53
C ASP A 94 12.31 -15.72 3.90
N GLN A 95 12.95 -15.14 4.92
CA GLN A 95 12.92 -15.61 6.32
C GLN A 95 12.87 -14.44 7.32
N SER A 96 12.28 -13.30 6.95
CA SER A 96 12.14 -12.13 7.84
C SER A 96 13.45 -11.59 8.42
N LEU A 97 14.56 -11.72 7.69
CA LEU A 97 15.90 -11.32 8.17
C LEU A 97 16.20 -9.83 8.00
N TYR A 98 15.42 -9.14 7.15
CA TYR A 98 15.61 -7.73 6.86
C TYR A 98 14.93 -6.82 7.89
N SER A 99 15.33 -5.53 7.92
CA SER A 99 14.71 -4.55 8.83
C SER A 99 13.21 -4.38 8.56
N VAL A 100 12.37 -4.39 9.61
CA VAL A 100 10.90 -4.16 9.53
C VAL A 100 10.52 -2.89 8.75
N SER A 101 11.40 -1.89 8.69
CA SER A 101 11.19 -0.66 7.92
C SER A 101 11.25 -0.85 6.40
N SER A 102 11.81 -1.96 5.90
CA SER A 102 12.16 -2.13 4.49
C SER A 102 10.94 -2.10 3.57
N VAL A 103 9.89 -2.87 3.87
CA VAL A 103 8.66 -2.84 3.07
C VAL A 103 8.01 -1.44 3.08
N PRO A 104 7.79 -0.79 4.24
CA PRO A 104 7.33 0.60 4.29
C PRO A 104 8.19 1.58 3.47
N THR A 105 9.51 1.43 3.50
CA THR A 105 10.44 2.23 2.68
C THR A 105 10.17 2.03 1.19
N VAL A 106 9.96 0.80 0.73
CA VAL A 106 9.64 0.49 -0.67
C VAL A 106 8.24 1.00 -1.05
N VAL A 107 7.23 0.90 -0.17
CA VAL A 107 5.89 1.52 -0.37
C VAL A 107 6.02 3.02 -0.61
N LYS A 108 6.82 3.71 0.22
CA LYS A 108 7.07 5.14 0.07
C LYS A 108 7.80 5.44 -1.25
N ARG A 109 8.80 4.63 -1.61
CA ARG A 109 9.54 4.76 -2.87
C ARG A 109 8.63 4.64 -4.09
N ILE A 110 7.72 3.67 -4.11
CA ILE A 110 6.74 3.48 -5.20
C ILE A 110 5.82 4.69 -5.30
N ASN A 111 5.22 5.14 -4.19
CA ASN A 111 4.34 6.32 -4.20
C ASN A 111 5.07 7.60 -4.65
N ASN A 112 6.34 7.78 -4.27
CA ASN A 112 7.15 8.90 -4.75
C ASN A 112 7.37 8.83 -6.27
N THR A 113 7.59 7.64 -6.82
CA THR A 113 7.70 7.47 -8.28
C THR A 113 6.37 7.77 -8.98
N PHE A 114 5.24 7.31 -8.45
CA PHE A 114 3.92 7.66 -8.98
C PHE A 114 3.68 9.17 -8.96
N GLN A 115 3.99 9.82 -7.84
CA GLN A 115 3.88 11.27 -7.74
C GLN A 115 4.73 11.99 -8.79
N ARG A 116 5.98 11.54 -9.01
CA ARG A 116 6.84 12.14 -10.03
C ARG A 116 6.31 11.91 -11.44
N ALA A 117 5.84 10.70 -11.74
CA ALA A 117 5.29 10.37 -13.05
C ALA A 117 4.01 11.18 -13.35
N ASP A 118 3.16 11.36 -12.34
CA ASP A 118 1.97 12.20 -12.42
C ASP A 118 2.32 13.68 -12.64
N GLN A 119 3.28 14.22 -11.89
CA GLN A 119 3.77 15.59 -12.08
C GLN A 119 4.27 15.84 -13.51
N ILE A 120 4.99 14.87 -14.10
CA ILE A 120 5.50 14.96 -15.46
C ILE A 120 4.35 15.00 -16.47
N GLN A 121 3.40 14.04 -16.42
CA GLN A 121 2.30 14.04 -17.38
C GLN A 121 1.46 15.33 -17.29
N VAL A 122 1.19 15.80 -16.07
CA VAL A 122 0.40 17.03 -15.87
C VAL A 122 1.12 18.25 -16.43
N MET A 123 2.45 18.34 -16.23
CA MET A 123 3.28 19.40 -16.78
C MET A 123 3.29 19.39 -18.32
N GLU A 124 3.30 18.20 -18.93
CA GLU A 124 3.27 18.02 -20.39
C GLU A 124 1.87 18.17 -21.00
N GLY A 125 0.83 18.33 -20.17
CA GLY A 125 -0.57 18.45 -20.62
C GLY A 125 -1.27 17.11 -20.87
N HIS A 126 -0.69 16.01 -20.45
CA HIS A 126 -1.24 14.66 -20.52
C HIS A 126 -1.90 14.24 -19.19
N LYS A 127 -2.97 13.43 -19.25
CA LYS A 127 -3.65 12.86 -18.07
C LYS A 127 -4.21 11.45 -18.32
N GLU A 128 -3.55 10.70 -19.19
CA GLU A 128 -4.07 9.42 -19.67
C GLU A 128 -3.76 8.26 -18.72
N VAL A 129 -2.69 8.36 -17.93
CA VAL A 129 -2.25 7.27 -17.04
C VAL A 129 -2.66 7.57 -15.60
N GLU A 130 -3.41 6.65 -15.00
CA GLU A 130 -3.64 6.64 -13.55
C GLU A 130 -2.44 6.00 -12.86
N TYR A 131 -1.54 6.83 -12.32
CA TYR A 131 -0.35 6.36 -11.64
C TYR A 131 -0.61 5.92 -10.20
N PHE A 132 -1.58 6.52 -9.49
CA PHE A 132 -1.78 6.25 -8.06
C PHE A 132 -2.58 4.97 -7.83
N LEU A 133 -2.07 3.86 -8.37
CA LEU A 133 -2.63 2.53 -8.18
C LEU A 133 -2.52 2.09 -6.71
N PRO A 134 -3.49 1.30 -6.21
CA PRO A 134 -3.39 0.73 -4.88
C PRO A 134 -2.21 -0.24 -4.78
N ILE A 135 -1.49 -0.16 -3.66
CA ILE A 135 -0.38 -1.05 -3.33
C ILE A 135 -0.85 -2.05 -2.27
N VAL A 136 -0.82 -3.33 -2.60
CA VAL A 136 -0.99 -4.44 -1.65
C VAL A 136 0.40 -4.88 -1.22
N ALA A 137 0.78 -4.55 0.02
CA ALA A 137 2.12 -4.77 0.54
C ALA A 137 2.18 -5.90 1.57
N ASP A 138 3.26 -6.68 1.51
CA ASP A 138 3.54 -7.78 2.41
C ASP A 138 4.03 -7.29 3.78
N ALA A 139 3.35 -7.70 4.85
CA ALA A 139 3.77 -7.43 6.23
C ALA A 139 4.45 -8.64 6.88
N GLU A 140 4.74 -9.68 6.10
CA GLU A 140 5.24 -10.99 6.52
C GLU A 140 4.45 -11.56 7.69
N SER A 141 5.13 -11.96 8.77
CA SER A 141 4.56 -12.43 10.03
C SER A 141 4.39 -11.31 11.06
N GLY A 142 4.58 -10.05 10.68
CA GLY A 142 4.53 -8.89 11.57
C GLY A 142 5.81 -8.65 12.38
N PHE A 143 6.93 -9.30 12.04
CA PHE A 143 8.26 -9.06 12.65
C PHE A 143 8.32 -9.19 14.19
N GLY A 144 7.33 -9.84 14.82
CA GLY A 144 7.29 -10.03 16.26
C GLY A 144 5.89 -10.29 16.81
N GLY A 145 5.56 -9.62 17.92
CA GLY A 145 4.26 -9.73 18.59
C GLY A 145 3.27 -8.67 18.12
N VAL A 146 2.14 -8.54 18.83
CA VAL A 146 1.03 -7.64 18.47
C VAL A 146 1.36 -6.13 18.45
N LEU A 147 2.56 -5.73 18.88
CA LEU A 147 3.02 -4.34 18.93
C LEU A 147 3.99 -3.98 17.82
N ASN A 148 4.47 -4.97 17.06
CA ASN A 148 5.46 -4.80 16.02
C ASN A 148 4.88 -4.23 14.73
#